data_AF-A0A257I1I2-F1
#
_entry.id   AF-A0A257I1I2-F1
#
_cell.length_a   1.000
_cell.length_b   1.000
_cell.length_c   1.000
_cell.angle_alpha   90.00
_cell.angle_beta   90.00
_cell.angle_gamma   90.00
#
_symmetry.space_group_name_H-M   'P 1'
#
loop_
_entity.id
_entity.type
_entity.pdbx_description
1 polymer ?
#
loop_
_entity_poly.entity_id
_entity_poly.type
_entity_poly.pdbx_seq_one_letter_code
_entity_poly.pdbx_strand_id
1 'polypeptide(L)'
;MQHDFKVVSKDDKTGSVEVFTFNHTHHSLIRSAQRGINDRKLAIAILYGEPFYKQGLIYYVLGEDRIPEILSKEKEKLRNTVVVVDGDSDTVITCYRSKDPYKHIRVKSKSLFINRIAA
;
A
#
# COMPACT_ATOMS: atom_id res chain seq x y z
N MET A 1 -11.30 16.20 -7.55
CA MET A 1 -12.11 15.14 -6.92
C MET A 1 -11.19 14.35 -6.02
N GLN A 2 -11.39 14.47 -4.70
CA GLN A 2 -10.82 13.52 -3.74
C GLN A 2 -11.62 12.22 -3.83
N HIS A 3 -10.92 11.10 -3.84
CA HIS A 3 -11.52 9.77 -3.90
C HIS A 3 -11.00 8.98 -2.72
N ASP A 4 -11.89 8.69 -1.79
CA ASP A 4 -11.53 8.18 -0.48
C ASP A 4 -12.05 6.75 -0.36
N PHE A 5 -11.30 5.90 0.34
CA PHE A 5 -11.69 4.52 0.60
C PHE A 5 -11.36 4.15 2.04
N LYS A 6 -12.07 3.13 2.54
CA LYS A 6 -11.95 2.70 3.93
C LYS A 6 -11.20 1.38 4.03
N VAL A 7 -10.33 1.28 5.02
CA VAL A 7 -9.65 0.06 5.43
C VAL A 7 -10.16 -0.30 6.81
N VAL A 8 -10.73 -1.49 6.95
CA VAL A 8 -11.30 -1.99 8.20
C VAL A 8 -10.37 -3.04 8.78
N SER A 9 -9.80 -2.77 9.94
CA SER A 9 -9.05 -3.73 10.74
C SER A 9 -9.96 -4.30 11.81
N LYS A 10 -9.95 -5.63 11.97
CA LYS A 10 -10.67 -6.31 13.03
C LYS A 10 -9.69 -7.17 13.81
N ASP A 11 -9.62 -6.94 15.11
CA ASP A 11 -8.86 -7.80 16.00
C ASP A 11 -9.72 -8.99 16.43
N ASP A 12 -9.30 -10.19 16.07
CA ASP A 12 -10.00 -11.43 16.41
C ASP A 12 -10.00 -11.73 17.92
N LYS A 13 -9.05 -11.19 18.68
CA LYS A 13 -8.93 -11.43 20.13
C LYS A 13 -9.82 -10.51 20.96
N THR A 14 -9.80 -9.22 20.66
CA THR A 14 -10.57 -8.22 21.43
C THR A 14 -11.93 -7.93 20.82
N GLY A 15 -12.17 -8.32 19.56
CA GLY A 15 -13.36 -7.93 18.80
C GLY A 15 -13.36 -6.45 18.39
N SER A 16 -12.29 -5.71 18.69
CA SER A 16 -12.15 -4.30 18.33
C SER A 16 -12.13 -4.14 16.81
N VAL A 17 -12.85 -3.15 16.32
CA VAL A 17 -12.90 -2.78 14.91
C VAL A 17 -12.39 -1.36 14.76
N GLU A 18 -11.33 -1.21 13.96
CA GLU A 18 -10.75 0.09 13.62
C GLU A 18 -11.00 0.37 12.13
N VAL A 19 -11.39 1.60 11.83
CA VAL A 19 -11.66 2.04 10.46
C VAL A 19 -10.75 3.19 10.11
N PHE A 20 -9.89 2.97 9.13
CA PHE A 20 -8.96 3.95 8.59
C PHE A 20 -9.50 4.47 7.26
N THR A 21 -9.40 5.77 7.01
CA THR A 21 -9.83 6.38 5.75
C THR A 21 -8.61 6.87 5.01
N PHE A 22 -8.42 6.37 3.79
CA PHE A 22 -7.32 6.74 2.92
C PHE A 22 -7.82 7.47 1.69
N ASN A 23 -7.04 8.45 1.22
CA ASN A 23 -7.41 9.28 0.09
C ASN A 23 -6.46 9.06 -1.07
N HIS A 24 -6.99 9.00 -2.28
CA HIS A 24 -6.16 8.94 -3.48
C HIS A 24 -5.62 10.31 -3.87
N THR A 25 -4.32 10.37 -4.19
CA THR A 25 -3.85 11.38 -5.13
C THR A 25 -4.42 11.12 -6.53
N HIS A 26 -4.47 12.16 -7.37
CA HIS A 26 -4.84 12.00 -8.78
C HIS A 26 -3.96 10.97 -9.50
N HIS A 27 -2.65 10.97 -9.20
CA HIS A 27 -1.71 9.99 -9.74
C HIS A 27 -2.07 8.56 -9.34
N SER A 28 -2.33 8.34 -8.04
CA SER A 28 -2.70 7.02 -7.51
C SER A 28 -3.98 6.50 -8.15
N LEU A 29 -5.00 7.35 -8.30
CA LEU A 29 -6.29 6.98 -8.90
C LEU A 29 -6.13 6.52 -10.36
N ILE A 30 -5.33 7.23 -11.16
CA ILE A 30 -5.05 6.82 -12.54
C ILE A 30 -4.27 5.50 -12.56
N ARG A 31 -3.26 5.36 -11.71
CA ARG A 31 -2.38 4.18 -11.68
C ARG A 31 -3.10 2.92 -11.23
N SER A 32 -4.00 3.05 -10.26
CA SER A 32 -4.81 1.96 -9.72
C SER A 32 -5.75 1.42 -10.80
N ALA A 33 -6.47 2.31 -11.50
CA ALA A 33 -7.33 1.98 -12.62
C ALA A 33 -6.56 1.27 -13.76
N GLN A 34 -5.43 1.84 -14.19
CA GLN A 34 -4.57 1.26 -15.24
C GLN A 34 -4.08 -0.16 -14.92
N ARG A 35 -3.95 -0.52 -13.63
CA ARG A 35 -3.41 -1.82 -13.17
C ARG A 35 -4.48 -2.78 -12.66
N GLY A 36 -5.76 -2.41 -12.80
CA GLY A 36 -6.88 -3.18 -12.25
C GLY A 36 -6.75 -3.41 -10.74
N ILE A 37 -6.20 -2.43 -10.02
CA ILE A 37 -6.10 -2.42 -8.57
C ILE A 37 -7.24 -1.51 -8.08
N ASN A 38 -8.29 -2.11 -7.51
CA ASN A 38 -9.41 -1.36 -6.94
C ASN A 38 -9.18 -1.13 -5.44
N ASP A 39 -10.05 -0.33 -4.82
CA ASP A 39 -9.96 0.03 -3.40
C ASP A 39 -9.91 -1.18 -2.48
N ARG A 40 -10.66 -2.24 -2.80
CA ARG A 40 -10.60 -3.50 -2.04
C ARG A 40 -9.20 -4.11 -2.05
N LYS A 41 -8.52 -4.15 -3.20
CA LYS A 41 -7.14 -4.66 -3.29
C LYS A 41 -6.15 -3.75 -2.57
N LEU A 42 -6.37 -2.43 -2.61
CA LEU A 42 -5.56 -1.48 -1.84
C LEU A 42 -5.72 -1.70 -0.34
N ALA A 43 -6.96 -1.82 0.13
CA ALA A 43 -7.28 -2.08 1.53
C ALA A 43 -6.67 -3.40 2.02
N ILE A 44 -6.76 -4.47 1.23
CA ILE A 44 -6.12 -5.76 1.57
C ILE A 44 -4.60 -5.61 1.64
N ALA A 45 -3.98 -4.89 0.72
CA ALA A 45 -2.54 -4.68 0.74
C ALA A 45 -2.07 -3.82 1.92
N ILE A 46 -2.83 -2.79 2.31
CA ILE A 46 -2.55 -1.98 3.50
C ILE A 46 -2.74 -2.83 4.78
N LEU A 47 -3.80 -3.64 4.84
CA LEU A 47 -4.15 -4.41 6.03
C LEU A 47 -3.21 -5.59 6.31
N TYR A 48 -2.81 -6.33 5.27
CA TYR A 48 -2.03 -7.57 5.41
C TYR A 48 -0.60 -7.46 4.88
N GLY A 49 -0.27 -6.39 4.16
CA GLY A 49 1.06 -6.20 3.59
C GLY A 49 2.11 -5.89 4.65
N GLU A 50 3.36 -6.26 4.36
CA GLU A 50 4.51 -5.87 5.18
C GLU A 50 4.82 -4.38 4.93
N PRO A 51 4.85 -3.54 5.98
CA PRO A 51 5.18 -2.12 5.84
C PRO A 51 6.69 -1.90 5.77
N PHE A 52 7.15 -1.11 4.80
CA PHE A 52 8.53 -0.61 4.73
C PHE A 52 8.54 0.91 4.78
N TYR A 53 9.21 1.47 5.78
CA TYR A 53 9.31 2.91 5.99
C TYR A 53 10.57 3.46 5.32
N LYS A 54 10.42 4.41 4.40
CA LYS A 54 11.54 4.95 3.62
C LYS A 54 11.24 6.34 3.07
N GLN A 55 12.12 7.29 3.37
CA GLN A 55 12.10 8.65 2.79
C GLN A 55 10.78 9.41 3.05
N GLY A 56 10.16 9.19 4.22
CA GLY A 56 8.86 9.77 4.55
C GLY A 56 7.69 9.10 3.83
N LEU A 57 7.88 7.91 3.27
CA LEU A 57 6.83 7.10 2.65
C LEU A 57 6.72 5.74 3.35
N ILE A 58 5.54 5.15 3.27
CA ILE A 58 5.24 3.80 3.74
C ILE A 58 4.90 2.94 2.51
N TYR A 59 5.64 1.87 2.31
CA TYR A 59 5.39 0.90 1.26
C TYR A 59 4.76 -0.34 1.89
N TYR A 60 3.46 -0.55 1.67
CA TYR A 60 2.79 -1.79 2.04
C TYR A 60 2.95 -2.81 0.93
N VAL A 61 3.69 -3.88 1.20
CA VAL A 61 3.98 -4.94 0.23
C VAL A 61 3.19 -6.19 0.58
N LEU A 62 2.20 -6.52 -0.25
CA LEU A 62 1.42 -7.75 -0.10
C LEU A 62 2.14 -8.92 -0.77
N GLY A 63 3.07 -9.54 -0.04
CA GLY A 63 3.74 -10.78 -0.42
C GLY A 63 2.76 -11.96 -0.54
N GLU A 64 3.14 -12.97 -1.31
CA GLU A 64 2.30 -14.16 -1.54
C GLU A 64 2.01 -14.94 -0.24
N ASP A 65 2.99 -14.97 0.67
CA ASP A 65 2.98 -15.60 1.99
C ASP A 65 2.09 -14.86 3.01
N ARG A 66 1.80 -13.59 2.75
CA ARG A 66 1.01 -12.71 3.63
C ARG A 66 -0.47 -12.67 3.28
N ILE A 67 -0.88 -13.26 2.15
CA ILE A 67 -2.28 -13.29 1.75
C ILE A 67 -3.02 -14.27 2.66
N PRO A 68 -4.04 -13.81 3.43
CA PRO A 68 -4.83 -14.70 4.27
C PRO A 68 -5.49 -15.82 3.47
N GLU A 69 -5.62 -17.00 4.06
CA GLU A 69 -6.20 -18.18 3.40
C GLU A 69 -7.64 -17.94 2.94
N ILE A 70 -8.41 -17.09 3.66
CA ILE A 70 -9.78 -16.70 3.25
C ILE A 70 -9.82 -16.00 1.89
N LEU A 71 -8.69 -15.44 1.44
CA LEU A 71 -8.51 -14.76 0.16
C LEU A 71 -7.74 -15.62 -0.87
N SER A 72 -7.52 -16.90 -0.62
CA SER A 72 -6.73 -17.79 -1.49
C SER A 72 -7.24 -17.85 -2.94
N LYS A 73 -8.57 -17.77 -3.14
CA LYS A 73 -9.19 -17.70 -4.49
C LYS A 73 -8.81 -16.45 -5.29
N GLU A 74 -8.42 -15.38 -4.60
CA GLU A 74 -8.03 -14.09 -5.21
C GLU A 74 -6.51 -13.87 -5.17
N LYS A 75 -5.73 -14.85 -4.69
CA LYS A 75 -4.28 -14.75 -4.45
C LYS A 75 -3.52 -14.20 -5.66
N GLU A 76 -3.81 -14.73 -6.85
CA GLU A 76 -3.22 -14.29 -8.11
C GLU A 76 -3.45 -12.80 -8.41
N LYS A 77 -4.61 -12.27 -8.01
CA LYS A 77 -5.01 -10.87 -8.20
C LYS A 77 -4.56 -9.97 -7.05
N LEU A 78 -3.93 -10.51 -6.01
CA LEU A 78 -3.50 -9.77 -4.82
C LEU A 78 -1.98 -9.77 -4.67
N ARG A 79 -1.32 -10.86 -5.04
CA ARG A 79 0.11 -11.04 -4.82
C ARG A 79 0.94 -9.91 -5.42
N ASN A 80 1.98 -9.59 -4.68
CA ASN A 80 2.99 -8.59 -4.98
C ASN A 80 2.41 -7.21 -5.31
N THR A 81 1.24 -6.90 -4.76
CA THR A 81 0.68 -5.56 -4.79
C THR A 81 1.46 -4.69 -3.82
N VAL A 82 1.93 -3.54 -4.31
CA VAL A 82 2.60 -2.53 -3.52
C VAL A 82 1.74 -1.29 -3.49
N VAL A 83 1.47 -0.79 -2.30
CA VAL A 83 0.77 0.48 -2.06
C VAL A 83 1.75 1.42 -1.40
N VAL A 84 1.92 2.60 -1.98
CA VAL A 84 2.80 3.64 -1.45
C VAL A 84 1.93 4.74 -0.85
N VAL A 85 2.09 4.93 0.44
CA VAL A 85 1.36 5.92 1.24
C VAL A 85 2.35 6.97 1.73
N ASP A 86 1.89 8.20 1.85
CA ASP A 86 2.61 9.26 2.54
C ASP A 86 2.83 8.89 4.01
N GLY A 87 3.98 9.27 4.58
CA GLY A 87 4.33 8.92 5.96
C GLY A 87 3.65 9.81 7.01
N ASP A 88 3.21 11.00 6.61
CA ASP A 88 2.65 12.02 7.49
C ASP A 88 1.13 12.21 7.28
N SER A 89 0.54 11.50 6.31
CA SER A 89 -0.89 11.57 5.99
C SER A 89 -1.44 10.23 5.45
N ASP A 90 -2.75 10.03 5.52
CA ASP A 90 -3.43 8.86 4.96
C ASP A 90 -3.61 8.91 3.43
N THR A 91 -2.62 9.48 2.73
CA THR A 91 -2.69 9.74 1.29
C THR A 91 -1.96 8.67 0.50
N VAL A 92 -2.68 7.95 -0.37
CA VAL A 92 -2.05 7.01 -1.31
C VAL A 92 -1.44 7.77 -2.48
N ILE A 93 -0.11 7.70 -2.57
CA ILE A 93 0.68 8.36 -3.62
C ILE A 93 0.66 7.56 -4.91
N THR A 94 0.85 6.24 -4.83
CA THR A 94 0.79 5.35 -6.00
C THR A 94 0.57 3.90 -5.60
N CYS A 95 0.23 3.06 -6.56
CA CYS A 95 0.17 1.61 -6.38
C CYS A 95 0.62 0.88 -7.65
N TYR A 96 1.19 -0.31 -7.46
CA TYR A 96 1.63 -1.15 -8.56
C TYR A 96 1.73 -2.62 -8.17
N ARG A 97 2.00 -3.49 -9.16
CA ARG A 97 2.43 -4.87 -8.93
C ARG A 97 3.86 -5.03 -9.43
N SER A 98 4.67 -5.79 -8.69
CA SER A 98 6.02 -6.16 -9.10
C SER A 98 6.20 -7.67 -9.05
N LYS A 99 7.11 -8.26 -9.84
CA LYS A 99 7.46 -9.67 -9.66
C LYS A 99 8.29 -9.90 -8.40
N ASP A 100 9.15 -8.93 -8.09
CA ASP A 100 10.04 -8.94 -6.92
C ASP A 100 9.94 -7.56 -6.24
N PRO A 101 8.92 -7.36 -5.37
CA PRO A 101 8.72 -6.07 -4.73
C PRO A 101 9.81 -5.77 -3.69
N TYR A 102 10.36 -6.79 -3.03
CA TYR A 102 11.29 -6.62 -1.91
C TYR A 102 12.68 -6.14 -2.36
N LYS A 103 13.19 -6.60 -3.51
CA LYS A 103 14.53 -6.27 -4.00
C LYS A 103 14.82 -4.78 -4.05
N HIS A 104 13.90 -4.00 -4.60
CA HIS A 104 14.10 -2.55 -4.79
C HIS A 104 13.65 -1.70 -3.60
N ILE A 105 12.72 -2.21 -2.78
CA ILE A 105 12.22 -1.48 -1.61
C ILE A 105 13.26 -1.50 -0.48
N ARG A 106 13.87 -2.66 -0.22
CA ARG A 106 14.88 -2.86 0.86
C ARG A 106 16.12 -1.99 0.68
N VAL A 107 16.54 -1.71 -0.55
CA VAL A 107 17.75 -0.93 -0.81
C VAL A 107 17.43 0.57 -0.79
N LYS A 108 18.07 1.34 0.09
CA LYS A 108 17.91 2.81 0.12
C LYS A 108 18.44 3.42 -1.20
N SER A 109 17.58 4.14 -1.93
CA SER A 109 18.03 4.86 -3.13
C SER A 109 18.95 6.01 -2.73
N LYS A 110 20.12 6.09 -3.36
CA LYS A 110 21.12 7.15 -3.10
C LYS A 110 20.72 8.53 -3.65
N SER A 111 19.79 8.57 -4.61
CA SER A 111 19.47 9.78 -5.38
C SER A 111 18.59 10.80 -4.62
N LEU A 112 17.75 10.34 -3.68
CA LEU A 112 16.78 11.21 -3.00
C LEU A 112 17.34 11.99 -1.80
N PHE A 113 18.64 11.86 -1.49
CA PHE A 113 19.25 12.58 -0.37
C PHE A 113 19.61 14.04 -0.69
N ILE A 114 19.48 14.48 -1.95
CA ILE A 114 20.03 15.77 -2.40
C ILE A 114 19.07 16.96 -2.15
N ASN A 115 17.76 16.76 -1.97
CA ASN A 115 16.79 17.86 -2.02
C ASN A 115 16.16 18.30 -0.68
N ARG A 116 16.67 17.86 0.48
CA ARG A 116 16.14 18.32 1.80
C ARG A 116 17.03 19.34 2.53
N ILE A 117 18.15 19.79 1.95
CA ILE A 117 19.02 20.82 2.55
C ILE A 117 18.79 22.22 1.92
N ALA A 118 17.94 22.33 0.89
CA ALA A 118 17.56 23.60 0.27
C ALA A 118 16.09 23.92 0.56
N ALA A 119 15.80 24.33 1.79
CA ALA A 119 14.57 25.04 2.19
C ALA A 119 14.91 25.97 3.35
#